data_AF-A0A1Y1IKS9-F1
#
_entry.id   AF-A0A1Y1IKS9-F1
#
_cell.length_a   1.000
_cell.length_b   1.000
_cell.length_c   1.000
_cell.angle_alpha   90.00
_cell.angle_beta   90.00
_cell.angle_gamma   90.00
#
_symmetry.space_group_name_H-M   'P 1'
#
loop_
_entity.id
_entity.type
_entity.pdbx_description
1 polymer ?
#
loop_
_entity_poly.entity_id
_entity_poly.type
_entity_poly.pdbx_seq_one_letter_code
_entity_poly.pdbx_strand_id
1 'polypeptide(L)'
;MPQNGKCQLQPPTGYPCDLEIAVRHSLSFYHQTEQPFLVCFFSDSKSPLLKASLLDEAEQTGDIQLVCKDGSKVPAHSAVLASIPYFRTRLKDDWSGPGWTLTNKLELSLPCPVTRDAVEAFLKYAYGGAWSLRQLSPTDALMMQELFSLADACGLLSLCSNISDMAVVTLDSVGSWLEFVSKEHGSDVQMLDKKIRDTVGDTFEKLNSDKAFWEALNAEQLSSLAQIAKSARCEEATLGQG
;
A
#
# COMPACT_ATOMS: atom_id res chain seq x y z
N MET A 1 -51.80 -5.93 -44.94
CA MET A 1 -51.37 -4.55 -44.63
C MET A 1 -52.28 -3.98 -43.56
N PRO A 2 -51.76 -3.73 -42.35
CA PRO A 2 -52.05 -2.48 -41.67
C PRO A 2 -50.83 -1.83 -41.00
N GLN A 3 -50.72 -0.54 -41.29
CA GLN A 3 -50.19 0.63 -40.58
C GLN A 3 -49.15 0.52 -39.44
N ASN A 4 -48.00 1.15 -39.74
CA ASN A 4 -46.92 1.59 -38.85
C ASN A 4 -47.40 2.52 -37.72
N GLY A 5 -47.13 2.17 -36.46
CA GLY A 5 -47.15 3.08 -35.32
C GLY A 5 -45.76 3.67 -35.07
N LYS A 6 -45.57 4.96 -35.33
CA LYS A 6 -44.38 5.72 -34.93
C LYS A 6 -44.54 6.18 -33.48
N CYS A 7 -43.69 5.69 -32.57
CA CYS A 7 -43.52 6.31 -31.25
C CYS A 7 -42.57 7.50 -31.39
N GLN A 8 -43.06 8.71 -31.13
CA GLN A 8 -42.23 9.89 -30.91
C GLN A 8 -41.85 9.95 -29.43
N LEU A 9 -40.54 9.89 -29.16
CA LEU A 9 -39.97 10.20 -27.85
C LEU A 9 -39.69 11.70 -27.79
N GLN A 10 -40.37 12.41 -26.89
CA GLN A 10 -40.00 13.75 -26.47
C GLN A 10 -38.93 13.67 -25.36
N PRO A 11 -37.90 14.53 -25.37
CA PRO A 11 -36.97 14.65 -24.25
C PRO A 11 -37.57 15.50 -23.12
N PRO A 12 -37.31 15.16 -21.84
CA PRO A 12 -37.71 15.99 -20.72
C PRO A 12 -36.81 17.23 -20.63
N THR A 13 -37.46 18.38 -20.60
CA THR A 13 -36.90 19.70 -20.31
C THR A 13 -36.67 19.88 -18.81
N GLY A 14 -35.47 20.33 -18.44
CA GLY A 14 -35.28 21.35 -17.39
C GLY A 14 -34.97 20.87 -15.97
N TYR A 15 -33.70 21.01 -15.59
CA TYR A 15 -33.30 21.39 -14.23
C TYR A 15 -32.18 22.44 -14.34
N PRO A 16 -32.37 23.67 -13.82
CA PRO A 16 -31.26 24.57 -13.53
C PRO A 16 -30.75 24.26 -12.12
N CYS A 17 -29.53 23.77 -12.00
CA CYS A 17 -28.81 23.72 -10.73
C CYS A 17 -27.88 24.94 -10.67
N ASP A 18 -28.41 26.06 -10.14
CA ASP A 18 -27.56 27.12 -9.61
C ASP A 18 -27.08 26.69 -8.22
N LEU A 19 -25.83 26.22 -8.15
CA LEU A 19 -25.16 25.88 -6.92
C LEU A 19 -24.26 27.06 -6.51
N GLU A 20 -24.83 28.04 -5.78
CA GLU A 20 -24.04 29.04 -5.08
C GLU A 20 -23.41 28.42 -3.83
N ILE A 21 -22.12 28.07 -3.92
CA ILE A 21 -21.33 27.66 -2.76
C ILE A 21 -20.88 28.93 -2.02
N ALA A 22 -21.62 29.30 -0.98
CA ALA A 22 -21.18 30.31 -0.03
C ALA A 22 -20.10 29.74 0.90
N VAL A 23 -18.83 29.93 0.56
CA VAL A 23 -17.69 29.62 1.44
C VAL A 23 -17.61 30.68 2.53
N ARG A 24 -18.17 30.39 3.71
CA ARG A 24 -17.92 31.18 4.93
C ARG A 24 -16.56 30.80 5.50
N HIS A 25 -15.54 31.63 5.23
CA HIS A 25 -14.30 31.62 5.98
C HIS A 25 -14.54 32.15 7.39
N SER A 26 -14.51 31.27 8.39
CA SER A 26 -14.32 31.67 9.79
C SER A 26 -12.83 31.70 10.08
N LEU A 27 -12.24 32.90 10.05
CA LEU A 27 -10.90 33.17 10.53
C LEU A 27 -10.99 33.54 12.01
N SER A 28 -10.58 32.63 12.89
CA SER A 28 -10.24 32.98 14.27
C SER A 28 -8.74 32.77 14.51
N PHE A 29 -8.08 33.91 14.69
CA PHE A 29 -6.88 34.19 15.48
C PHE A 29 -5.94 33.01 15.80
N TYR A 30 -4.81 32.95 15.07
CA TYR A 30 -3.57 32.38 15.59
C TYR A 30 -2.49 33.45 15.65
N HIS A 31 -1.86 33.50 16.82
CA HIS A 31 -0.79 34.39 17.21
C HIS A 31 0.41 34.28 16.27
N GLN A 32 0.87 35.45 15.85
CA GLN A 32 2.02 35.70 14.99
C GLN A 32 3.31 35.43 15.78
N THR A 33 3.98 34.30 15.51
CA THR A 33 5.41 34.14 15.79
C THR A 33 6.16 34.14 14.47
N GLU A 34 6.88 35.23 14.22
CA GLU A 34 7.73 35.43 13.05
C GLU A 34 8.92 34.47 13.08
N GLN A 35 8.79 33.34 12.39
CA GLN A 35 9.93 32.63 11.82
C GLN A 35 9.70 32.50 10.31
N PRO A 36 10.65 32.94 9.46
CA PRO A 36 10.57 32.71 8.03
C PRO A 36 10.87 31.23 7.76
N PHE A 37 9.88 30.37 7.96
CA PHE A 37 9.91 29.04 7.35
C PHE A 37 9.62 29.25 5.86
N LEU A 38 10.65 29.06 5.04
CA LEU A 38 10.58 29.16 3.59
C LEU A 38 9.77 27.95 3.09
N VAL A 39 8.44 28.03 3.23
CA VAL A 39 7.52 27.06 2.64
C VAL A 39 7.45 27.37 1.15
N CYS A 40 8.32 26.74 0.38
CA CYS A 40 8.18 26.67 -1.06
C CYS A 40 6.90 25.89 -1.40
N PHE A 41 5.78 26.61 -1.51
CA PHE A 41 4.61 26.12 -2.26
C PHE A 41 4.97 26.12 -3.75
N PHE A 42 5.60 25.03 -4.22
CA PHE A 42 5.64 24.73 -5.64
C PHE A 42 4.25 24.26 -6.09
N SER A 43 3.36 25.22 -6.30
CA SER A 43 2.18 25.02 -7.13
C SER A 43 2.63 25.10 -8.59
N ASP A 44 3.02 23.97 -9.18
CA ASP A 44 3.28 23.90 -10.62
C ASP A 44 2.62 22.64 -11.19
N SER A 45 1.54 22.85 -11.95
CA SER A 45 0.72 21.85 -12.65
C SER A 45 1.39 21.34 -13.93
N LYS A 46 2.72 21.26 -13.93
CA LYS A 46 3.49 20.59 -15.00
C LYS A 46 3.62 19.13 -14.62
N SER A 47 3.26 18.27 -15.58
CA SER A 47 3.15 16.83 -15.41
C SER A 47 4.33 16.23 -14.62
N PRO A 48 4.09 15.33 -13.64
CA PRO A 48 5.11 14.73 -12.77
C PRO A 48 6.08 13.75 -13.50
N LEU A 49 6.25 13.90 -14.81
CA LEU A 49 7.04 13.02 -15.69
C LEU A 49 8.56 13.07 -15.44
N LEU A 50 9.09 14.07 -14.71
CA LEU A 50 10.53 14.30 -14.66
C LEU A 50 11.29 13.42 -13.67
N LYS A 51 10.64 12.84 -12.64
CA LYS A 51 11.35 12.02 -11.66
C LYS A 51 11.52 10.58 -12.12
N ALA A 52 10.51 9.94 -12.70
CA ALA A 52 10.60 8.54 -13.10
C ALA A 52 11.79 8.27 -14.06
N SER A 53 12.06 9.18 -15.01
CA SER A 53 13.21 9.07 -15.93
C SER A 53 14.57 9.10 -15.24
N LEU A 54 14.68 9.72 -14.05
CA LEU A 54 15.93 9.68 -13.27
C LEU A 54 16.25 8.28 -12.76
N LEU A 55 15.25 7.42 -12.56
CA LEU A 55 15.50 6.04 -12.14
C LEU A 55 16.16 5.23 -13.26
N ASP A 56 15.78 5.48 -14.52
CA ASP A 56 16.35 4.81 -15.69
C ASP A 56 17.84 5.15 -15.89
N GLU A 57 18.27 6.34 -15.46
CA GLU A 57 19.66 6.82 -15.53
C GLU A 57 20.48 6.48 -14.27
N ALA A 58 19.86 5.93 -13.22
CA ALA A 58 20.51 5.74 -11.92
C ALA A 58 21.77 4.85 -12.00
N GLU A 59 21.86 3.96 -12.98
CA GLU A 59 23.07 3.16 -13.22
C GLU A 59 24.28 4.05 -13.54
N GLN A 60 24.11 5.16 -14.28
CA GLN A 60 25.20 6.09 -14.57
C GLN A 60 25.29 7.25 -13.56
N THR A 61 24.16 7.78 -13.12
CA THR A 61 24.11 9.05 -12.37
C THR A 61 23.83 8.88 -10.88
N GLY A 62 23.35 7.71 -10.46
CA GLY A 62 23.06 7.42 -9.06
C GLY A 62 24.31 7.41 -8.20
N ASP A 63 24.21 8.00 -7.01
CA ASP A 63 25.27 8.15 -6.03
C ASP A 63 25.22 7.11 -4.90
N ILE A 64 24.17 6.29 -4.87
CA ILE A 64 23.93 5.23 -3.88
C ILE A 64 23.70 3.89 -4.57
N GLN A 65 24.07 2.81 -3.89
CA GLN A 65 23.68 1.43 -4.18
C GLN A 65 22.96 0.82 -2.98
N LEU A 66 21.69 0.45 -3.16
CA LEU A 66 20.92 -0.28 -2.16
C LEU A 66 21.28 -1.77 -2.22
N VAL A 67 21.70 -2.33 -1.09
CA VAL A 67 22.11 -3.75 -1.00
C VAL A 67 20.89 -4.62 -0.68
N CYS A 68 20.58 -5.55 -1.58
CA CYS A 68 19.46 -6.47 -1.49
C CYS A 68 19.80 -7.71 -0.65
N LYS A 69 18.79 -8.54 -0.33
CA LYS A 69 18.94 -9.78 0.45
C LYS A 69 19.96 -10.77 -0.11
N ASP A 70 20.08 -10.85 -1.43
CA ASP A 70 21.00 -11.73 -2.14
C ASP A 70 22.39 -11.12 -2.35
N GLY A 71 22.64 -9.91 -1.82
CA GLY A 71 23.86 -9.15 -2.03
C GLY A 71 23.92 -8.41 -3.36
N SER A 72 22.89 -8.52 -4.21
CA SER A 72 22.77 -7.69 -5.41
C SER A 72 22.57 -6.22 -5.02
N LYS A 73 22.89 -5.31 -5.94
CA LYS A 73 22.91 -3.88 -5.70
C LYS A 73 22.01 -3.17 -6.69
N VAL A 74 21.17 -2.26 -6.20
CA VAL A 74 20.27 -1.45 -7.03
C VAL A 74 20.68 0.02 -6.90
N PRO A 75 21.06 0.68 -8.01
CA PRO A 75 21.47 2.07 -7.96
C PRO A 75 20.29 3.00 -7.64
N ALA A 76 20.55 4.10 -6.93
CA ALA A 76 19.56 5.12 -6.62
C ALA A 76 20.21 6.50 -6.43
N HIS A 77 19.38 7.53 -6.30
CA HIS A 77 19.80 8.90 -6.00
C HIS A 77 19.45 9.28 -4.56
N SER A 78 20.44 9.72 -3.81
CA SER A 78 20.30 10.22 -2.43
C SER A 78 19.27 11.32 -2.30
N ALA A 79 19.21 12.24 -3.26
CA ALA A 79 18.27 13.36 -3.26
C ALA A 79 16.80 12.89 -3.24
N VAL A 80 16.49 11.75 -3.86
CA VAL A 80 15.14 11.17 -3.83
C VAL A 80 14.90 10.46 -2.50
N LEU A 81 15.87 9.63 -2.07
CA LEU A 81 15.75 8.85 -0.84
C LEU A 81 15.76 9.70 0.43
N ALA A 82 16.42 10.86 0.46
CA ALA A 82 16.50 11.76 1.61
C ALA A 82 15.13 12.28 2.08
N SER A 83 14.10 12.19 1.22
CA SER A 83 12.72 12.49 1.59
C SER A 83 12.09 11.45 2.53
N ILE A 84 12.58 10.20 2.50
CA ILE A 84 12.06 9.04 3.23
C ILE A 84 12.73 8.95 4.61
N PRO A 85 11.98 8.74 5.72
CA PRO A 85 12.51 8.85 7.09
C PRO A 85 13.77 8.02 7.39
N TYR A 86 13.78 6.74 7.00
CA TYR A 86 14.93 5.86 7.21
C TYR A 86 16.20 6.39 6.54
N PHE A 87 16.13 6.66 5.23
CA PHE A 87 17.27 7.14 4.46
C PHE A 87 17.70 8.53 4.87
N ARG A 88 16.77 9.42 5.24
CA ARG A 88 17.11 10.74 5.79
C ARG A 88 18.03 10.64 7.01
N THR A 89 17.78 9.67 7.87
CA THR A 89 18.58 9.44 9.08
C THR A 89 19.92 8.82 8.70
N ARG A 90 19.92 7.74 7.92
CA ARG A 90 21.14 7.05 7.49
C ARG A 90 22.10 7.92 6.69
N LEU A 91 21.59 8.71 5.74
CA LEU A 91 22.41 9.61 4.94
C LEU A 91 23.07 10.71 5.79
N LYS A 92 22.50 11.11 6.92
CA LYS A 92 23.18 12.07 7.81
C LYS A 92 24.39 11.46 8.50
N ASP A 93 24.32 10.18 8.84
CA ASP A 93 25.36 9.47 9.58
C ASP A 93 26.49 9.01 8.64
N ASP A 94 26.11 8.44 7.49
CA ASP A 94 27.03 7.71 6.61
C ASP A 94 27.81 8.61 5.62
N TRP A 95 27.40 9.86 5.41
CA TRP A 95 28.08 10.79 4.48
C TRP A 95 29.45 11.28 4.98
N SER A 96 29.85 10.87 6.17
CA SER A 96 31.14 11.18 6.77
C SER A 96 32.27 10.18 6.40
N GLY A 97 31.96 9.15 5.60
CA GLY A 97 32.92 8.12 5.22
C GLY A 97 34.02 8.59 4.24
N PRO A 98 35.30 8.25 4.48
CA PRO A 98 36.39 8.57 3.56
C PRO A 98 36.34 7.63 2.34
N GLY A 99 35.80 8.09 1.21
CA GLY A 99 35.89 7.32 -0.04
C GLY A 99 34.76 7.48 -1.04
N TRP A 100 33.73 8.26 -0.75
CA TRP A 100 32.66 8.49 -1.72
C TRP A 100 33.16 9.30 -2.92
N THR A 101 32.98 8.74 -4.12
CA THR A 101 33.18 9.42 -5.40
C THR A 101 32.09 8.95 -6.36
N LEU A 102 31.86 9.66 -7.47
CA LEU A 102 30.95 9.18 -8.52
C LEU A 102 31.30 7.77 -9.05
N THR A 103 32.57 7.38 -8.96
CA THR A 103 33.02 6.03 -9.32
C THR A 103 32.84 5.00 -8.20
N ASN A 104 32.76 5.45 -6.94
CA ASN A 104 32.59 4.63 -5.74
C ASN A 104 31.29 5.03 -5.04
N LYS A 105 30.16 4.51 -5.54
CA LYS A 105 28.83 4.79 -5.01
C LYS A 105 28.70 4.33 -3.55
N LEU A 106 27.94 5.06 -2.75
CA LEU A 106 27.70 4.70 -1.34
C LEU A 106 26.80 3.47 -1.26
N GLU A 107 27.30 2.40 -0.67
CA GLU A 107 26.48 1.21 -0.41
C GLU A 107 25.65 1.38 0.85
N LEU A 108 24.33 1.27 0.74
CA LEU A 108 23.42 1.38 1.87
C LEU A 108 22.66 0.07 2.08
N SER A 109 22.72 -0.41 3.31
CA SER A 109 21.91 -1.56 3.75
C SER A 109 20.47 -1.14 4.00
N LEU A 110 19.53 -2.01 3.64
CA LEU A 110 18.11 -1.82 3.88
C LEU A 110 17.73 -2.24 5.32
N PRO A 111 16.65 -1.67 5.90
CA PRO A 111 16.26 -1.98 7.28
C PRO A 111 15.70 -3.40 7.45
N CYS A 112 15.34 -4.07 6.34
CA CYS A 112 14.90 -5.45 6.31
C CYS A 112 15.40 -6.15 5.04
N PRO A 113 15.59 -7.47 5.06
CA PRO A 113 16.02 -8.23 3.89
C PRO A 113 14.88 -8.34 2.88
N VAL A 114 15.09 -7.86 1.66
CA VAL A 114 14.12 -7.92 0.55
C VAL A 114 14.79 -8.27 -0.77
N THR A 115 14.01 -8.81 -1.71
CA THR A 115 14.49 -9.12 -3.06
C THR A 115 14.77 -7.86 -3.87
N ARG A 116 15.56 -8.02 -4.95
CA ARG A 116 15.84 -6.96 -5.92
C ARG A 116 14.55 -6.37 -6.50
N ASP A 117 13.59 -7.21 -6.86
CA ASP A 117 12.34 -6.78 -7.48
C ASP A 117 11.54 -5.85 -6.53
N ALA A 118 11.44 -6.21 -5.25
CA ALA A 118 10.81 -5.38 -4.23
C ALA A 118 11.50 -4.02 -4.08
N VAL A 119 12.83 -3.97 -4.13
CA VAL A 119 13.61 -2.72 -4.09
C VAL A 119 13.34 -1.88 -5.34
N GLU A 120 13.32 -2.48 -6.53
CA GLU A 120 13.02 -1.77 -7.77
C GLU A 120 11.60 -1.21 -7.77
N ALA A 121 10.61 -1.95 -7.26
CA ALA A 121 9.25 -1.47 -7.08
C ALA A 121 9.15 -0.32 -6.08
N PHE A 122 9.86 -0.41 -4.95
CA PHE A 122 9.97 0.65 -3.97
C PHE A 122 10.56 1.94 -4.57
N LEU A 123 11.65 1.82 -5.34
CA LEU A 123 12.23 2.95 -6.04
C LEU A 123 11.28 3.53 -7.08
N LYS A 124 10.61 2.70 -7.89
CA LYS A 124 9.59 3.20 -8.83
C LYS A 124 8.51 4.01 -8.12
N TYR A 125 8.09 3.62 -6.91
CA TYR A 125 7.18 4.43 -6.09
C TYR A 125 7.84 5.72 -5.56
N ALA A 126 9.06 5.66 -5.05
CA ALA A 126 9.77 6.84 -4.53
C ALA A 126 10.00 7.90 -5.62
N TYR A 127 10.23 7.48 -6.87
CA TYR A 127 10.42 8.36 -8.02
C TYR A 127 9.10 8.77 -8.69
N GLY A 128 8.16 7.85 -8.89
CA GLY A 128 6.94 8.05 -9.69
C GLY A 128 5.64 8.19 -8.91
N GLY A 129 5.66 7.98 -7.59
CA GLY A 129 4.47 7.95 -6.73
C GLY A 129 3.57 6.72 -6.95
N ALA A 130 2.34 6.78 -6.44
CA ALA A 130 1.40 5.66 -6.41
C ALA A 130 1.04 5.07 -7.79
N TRP A 131 1.21 5.83 -8.88
CA TRP A 131 0.94 5.33 -10.23
C TRP A 131 1.82 4.13 -10.62
N SER A 132 3.06 4.08 -10.12
CA SER A 132 3.99 2.99 -10.45
C SER A 132 3.51 1.62 -9.95
N LEU A 133 2.74 1.60 -8.86
CA LEU A 133 2.24 0.36 -8.25
C LEU A 133 1.28 -0.39 -9.17
N ARG A 134 0.61 0.31 -10.10
CA ARG A 134 -0.30 -0.30 -11.08
C ARG A 134 0.40 -1.27 -12.04
N GLN A 135 1.72 -1.25 -12.10
CA GLN A 135 2.52 -2.17 -12.91
C GLN A 135 2.78 -3.50 -12.19
N LEU A 136 2.53 -3.56 -10.87
CA LEU A 136 2.71 -4.76 -10.07
C LEU A 136 1.45 -5.63 -10.12
N SER A 137 1.63 -6.94 -10.02
CA SER A 137 0.52 -7.87 -9.92
C SER A 137 -0.10 -7.80 -8.52
N PRO A 138 -1.37 -7.41 -8.35
CA PRO A 138 -2.02 -7.33 -7.03
C PRO A 138 -2.20 -8.71 -6.37
N THR A 139 -2.09 -9.80 -7.14
CA THR A 139 -2.21 -11.18 -6.67
C THR A 139 -0.87 -11.81 -6.27
N ASP A 140 0.25 -11.15 -6.53
CA ASP A 140 1.58 -11.61 -6.11
C ASP A 140 1.79 -11.26 -4.63
N ALA A 141 1.30 -12.14 -3.75
CA ALA A 141 1.31 -11.93 -2.32
C ALA A 141 2.73 -11.72 -1.76
N LEU A 142 3.72 -12.51 -2.21
CA LEU A 142 5.09 -12.41 -1.70
C LEU A 142 5.71 -11.06 -2.05
N MET A 143 5.56 -10.62 -3.30
CA MET A 143 6.04 -9.31 -3.74
C MET A 143 5.38 -8.16 -2.95
N MET A 144 4.07 -8.23 -2.74
CA MET A 144 3.34 -7.21 -1.97
C MET A 144 3.76 -7.17 -0.50
N GLN A 145 3.99 -8.32 0.12
CA GLN A 145 4.44 -8.44 1.50
C GLN A 145 5.87 -7.91 1.69
N GLU A 146 6.80 -8.24 0.78
CA GLU A 146 8.16 -7.70 0.83
C GLU A 146 8.18 -6.18 0.63
N LEU A 147 7.40 -5.68 -0.34
CA LEU A 147 7.28 -4.24 -0.58
C LEU A 147 6.65 -3.53 0.63
N PHE A 148 5.63 -4.11 1.26
CA PHE A 148 5.01 -3.58 2.47
C PHE A 148 6.02 -3.54 3.63
N SER A 149 6.75 -4.63 3.84
CA SER A 149 7.78 -4.71 4.89
C SER A 149 8.85 -3.65 4.73
N LEU A 150 9.32 -3.44 3.49
CA LEU A 150 10.31 -2.41 3.19
C LEU A 150 9.73 -1.01 3.43
N ALA A 151 8.49 -0.76 3.01
CA ALA A 151 7.82 0.52 3.22
C ALA A 151 7.65 0.84 4.70
N ASP A 152 7.16 -0.12 5.49
CA ASP A 152 6.94 -0.01 6.93
C ASP A 152 8.27 0.24 7.66
N ALA A 153 9.29 -0.58 7.38
CA ALA A 153 10.62 -0.44 7.96
C ALA A 153 11.33 0.86 7.54
N CYS A 154 10.98 1.44 6.39
CA CYS A 154 11.47 2.75 5.95
C CYS A 154 10.69 3.94 6.53
N GLY A 155 9.56 3.69 7.19
CA GLY A 155 8.63 4.72 7.69
C GLY A 155 7.81 5.40 6.60
N LEU A 156 7.53 4.71 5.49
CA LEU A 156 6.81 5.24 4.33
C LEU A 156 5.33 4.81 4.33
N LEU A 157 4.57 5.30 5.31
CA LEU A 157 3.17 4.91 5.57
C LEU A 157 2.23 5.08 4.35
N SER A 158 2.49 6.08 3.50
CA SER A 158 1.70 6.26 2.27
C SER A 158 1.84 5.09 1.30
N LEU A 159 3.02 4.45 1.22
CA LEU A 159 3.21 3.25 0.43
C LEU A 159 2.52 2.05 1.07
N CYS A 160 2.62 1.90 2.41
CA CYS A 160 1.89 0.86 3.15
C CYS A 160 0.39 0.91 2.86
N SER A 161 -0.23 2.09 2.96
CA SER A 161 -1.65 2.28 2.64
C SER A 161 -1.99 1.88 1.20
N ASN A 162 -1.20 2.33 0.21
CA ASN A 162 -1.46 2.00 -1.19
C ASN A 162 -1.34 0.49 -1.47
N ILE A 163 -0.41 -0.20 -0.80
CA ILE A 163 -0.27 -1.66 -0.91
C ILE A 163 -1.47 -2.35 -0.26
N SER A 164 -1.87 -1.92 0.95
CA SER A 164 -3.07 -2.43 1.61
C SER A 164 -4.32 -2.26 0.75
N ASP A 165 -4.45 -1.14 0.02
CA ASP A 165 -5.55 -0.89 -0.92
C ASP A 165 -5.50 -1.82 -2.14
N MET A 166 -4.32 -2.00 -2.72
CA MET A 166 -4.15 -2.71 -3.99
C MET A 166 -4.06 -4.24 -3.86
N ALA A 167 -3.49 -4.74 -2.76
CA ALA A 167 -3.27 -6.17 -2.56
C ALA A 167 -4.59 -6.95 -2.61
N VAL A 168 -4.59 -8.03 -3.38
CA VAL A 168 -5.73 -8.94 -3.50
C VAL A 168 -5.39 -10.21 -2.73
N VAL A 169 -6.19 -10.50 -1.71
CA VAL A 169 -6.10 -11.74 -0.94
C VAL A 169 -6.94 -12.78 -1.66
N THR A 170 -6.31 -13.89 -2.04
CA THR A 170 -6.96 -15.04 -2.67
C THR A 170 -6.97 -16.22 -1.71
N LEU A 171 -7.76 -17.25 -2.00
CA LEU A 171 -7.75 -18.48 -1.21
C LEU A 171 -6.35 -19.11 -1.13
N ASP A 172 -5.60 -19.10 -2.24
CA ASP A 172 -4.26 -19.68 -2.29
C ASP A 172 -3.22 -18.86 -1.50
N SER A 173 -3.46 -17.55 -1.31
CA SER A 173 -2.52 -16.64 -0.63
C SER A 173 -2.92 -16.30 0.81
N VAL A 174 -4.14 -16.63 1.24
CA VAL A 174 -4.67 -16.25 2.55
C VAL A 174 -3.81 -16.72 3.71
N GLY A 175 -3.25 -17.93 3.61
CA GLY A 175 -2.35 -18.48 4.65
C GLY A 175 -1.06 -17.67 4.80
N SER A 176 -0.47 -17.26 3.67
CA SER A 176 0.72 -16.42 3.66
C SER A 176 0.42 -15.02 4.24
N TRP A 177 -0.73 -14.43 3.87
CA TRP A 177 -1.15 -13.13 4.41
C TRP A 177 -1.49 -13.19 5.90
N LEU A 178 -2.08 -14.28 6.39
CA LEU A 178 -2.30 -14.50 7.82
C LEU A 178 -0.99 -14.57 8.59
N GLU A 179 -0.01 -15.34 8.09
CA GLU A 179 1.32 -15.40 8.70
C GLU A 179 1.98 -14.01 8.69
N PHE A 180 1.85 -13.27 7.59
CA PHE A 180 2.37 -11.92 7.46
C PHE A 180 1.75 -10.97 8.50
N VAL A 181 0.42 -10.84 8.55
CA VAL A 181 -0.27 -9.92 9.46
C VAL A 181 -0.11 -10.32 10.93
N SER A 182 0.22 -11.59 11.22
CA SER A 182 0.55 -12.03 12.58
C SER A 182 1.88 -11.49 13.10
N LYS A 183 2.77 -11.01 12.22
CA LYS A 183 4.04 -10.37 12.59
C LYS A 183 3.77 -8.92 13.03
N GLU A 184 4.60 -8.40 13.93
CA GLU A 184 4.45 -7.02 14.43
C GLU A 184 4.65 -6.01 13.30
N HIS A 185 3.53 -5.53 12.76
CA HIS A 185 3.45 -4.47 11.76
C HIS A 185 2.66 -3.28 12.33
N GLY A 186 2.88 -2.08 11.80
CA GLY A 186 2.19 -0.87 12.23
C GLY A 186 0.67 -0.90 12.04
N SER A 187 -0.01 0.20 12.39
CA SER A 187 -1.49 0.35 12.30
C SER A 187 -2.09 0.11 10.91
N ASP A 188 -1.27 0.11 9.86
CA ASP A 188 -1.70 0.09 8.47
C ASP A 188 -2.10 -1.31 7.95
N VAL A 189 -1.99 -2.35 8.79
CA VAL A 189 -2.41 -3.72 8.46
C VAL A 189 -3.90 -3.98 8.65
N GLN A 190 -4.67 -3.07 9.26
CA GLN A 190 -6.11 -3.29 9.52
C GLN A 190 -6.92 -3.58 8.26
N MET A 191 -6.57 -2.91 7.14
CA MET A 191 -7.25 -3.15 5.87
C MET A 191 -6.91 -4.51 5.26
N LEU A 192 -5.66 -4.98 5.43
CA LEU A 192 -5.26 -6.32 5.04
C LEU A 192 -5.96 -7.36 5.91
N ASP A 193 -5.98 -7.17 7.23
CA ASP A 193 -6.72 -8.04 8.16
C ASP A 193 -8.19 -8.17 7.77
N LYS A 194 -8.84 -7.05 7.43
CA LYS A 194 -10.21 -7.06 6.93
C LYS A 194 -10.34 -7.90 5.64
N LYS A 195 -9.50 -7.67 4.63
CA LYS A 195 -9.54 -8.45 3.37
C LYS A 195 -9.30 -9.95 3.59
N ILE A 196 -8.41 -10.29 4.52
CA ILE A 196 -8.16 -11.67 4.93
C ILE A 196 -9.42 -12.27 5.54
N ARG A 197 -10.04 -11.60 6.51
CA ARG A 197 -11.30 -12.04 7.14
C ARG A 197 -12.43 -12.21 6.13
N ASP A 198 -12.61 -11.23 5.24
CA ASP A 198 -13.61 -11.28 4.18
C ASP A 198 -13.38 -12.49 3.27
N THR A 199 -12.13 -12.73 2.84
CA THR A 199 -11.77 -13.89 1.99
C THR A 199 -12.02 -15.23 2.68
N VAL A 200 -11.65 -15.33 3.97
CA VAL A 200 -11.91 -16.53 4.78
C VAL A 200 -13.41 -16.74 4.94
N GLY A 201 -14.16 -15.68 5.27
CA GLY A 201 -15.61 -15.70 5.44
C GLY A 201 -16.32 -16.16 4.18
N ASP A 202 -16.02 -15.56 3.03
CA ASP A 202 -16.58 -15.93 1.72
C ASP A 202 -16.29 -17.40 1.38
N THR A 203 -15.11 -17.88 1.74
CA THR A 203 -14.72 -19.28 1.52
C THR A 203 -15.55 -20.22 2.40
N PHE A 204 -15.69 -19.90 3.69
CA PHE A 204 -16.52 -20.68 4.60
C PHE A 204 -17.99 -20.68 4.19
N GLU A 205 -18.54 -19.57 3.71
CA GLU A 205 -19.93 -19.50 3.25
C GLU A 205 -20.17 -20.40 2.02
N LYS A 206 -19.23 -20.40 1.07
CA LYS A 206 -19.24 -21.30 -0.09
C LYS A 206 -19.16 -22.77 0.35
N LEU A 207 -18.24 -23.11 1.24
CA LEU A 207 -18.08 -24.46 1.77
C LEU A 207 -19.28 -24.91 2.60
N ASN A 208 -19.93 -23.99 3.32
CA ASN A 208 -21.12 -24.29 4.10
C ASN A 208 -22.29 -24.74 3.21
N SER A 209 -22.31 -24.26 1.97
CA SER A 209 -23.29 -24.66 0.96
C SER A 209 -22.92 -25.96 0.23
N ASP A 210 -21.68 -26.43 0.36
CA ASP A 210 -21.18 -27.64 -0.29
C ASP A 210 -21.36 -28.86 0.61
N LYS A 211 -22.38 -29.66 0.30
CA LYS A 211 -22.67 -30.90 1.02
C LYS A 211 -21.51 -31.90 0.95
N ALA A 212 -20.80 -31.98 -0.18
CA ALA A 212 -19.70 -32.93 -0.36
C ALA A 212 -18.51 -32.61 0.54
N PHE A 213 -18.25 -31.32 0.79
CA PHE A 213 -17.23 -30.88 1.74
C PHE A 213 -17.51 -31.42 3.15
N TRP A 214 -18.72 -31.23 3.67
CA TRP A 214 -19.09 -31.70 5.01
C TRP A 214 -19.06 -33.23 5.14
N GLU A 215 -19.46 -33.96 4.11
CA GLU A 215 -19.39 -35.42 4.08
C GLU A 215 -17.96 -35.95 4.03
N ALA A 216 -17.01 -35.16 3.53
CA ALA A 216 -15.59 -35.52 3.45
C ALA A 216 -14.82 -35.28 4.76
N LEU A 217 -15.36 -34.48 5.70
CA LEU A 217 -14.70 -34.20 6.97
C LEU A 217 -14.74 -35.40 7.91
N ASN A 218 -13.62 -35.68 8.55
CA ASN A 218 -13.53 -36.71 9.58
C ASN A 218 -13.95 -36.18 10.97
N ALA A 219 -14.09 -37.09 11.94
CA ALA A 219 -14.52 -36.75 13.29
C ALA A 219 -13.58 -35.75 14.01
N GLU A 220 -12.26 -35.80 13.77
CA GLU A 220 -11.29 -34.89 14.39
C GLU A 220 -11.43 -33.46 13.84
N GLN A 221 -11.62 -33.33 12.53
CA GLN A 221 -11.84 -32.04 11.87
C GLN A 221 -13.18 -31.41 12.30
N LEU A 222 -14.25 -32.21 12.33
CA LEU A 222 -15.56 -31.75 12.82
C LEU A 222 -15.49 -31.33 14.29
N SER A 223 -14.76 -32.06 15.13
CA SER A 223 -14.53 -31.69 16.53
C SER A 223 -13.78 -30.36 16.65
N SER A 224 -12.76 -30.15 15.82
CA SER A 224 -11.98 -28.90 15.80
C SER A 224 -12.84 -27.71 15.39
N LEU A 225 -13.64 -27.85 14.33
CA LEU A 225 -14.60 -26.82 13.90
C LEU A 225 -15.65 -26.53 14.98
N ALA A 226 -16.18 -27.57 15.65
CA ALA A 226 -17.13 -27.40 16.74
C ALA A 226 -16.53 -26.66 17.94
N GLN A 227 -15.26 -26.91 18.27
CA GLN A 227 -14.54 -26.17 19.30
C GLN A 227 -14.36 -24.70 18.93
N ILE A 228 -13.96 -24.41 17.69
CA ILE A 228 -13.81 -23.03 17.19
C ILE A 228 -15.15 -22.28 17.28
N ALA A 229 -16.24 -22.90 16.79
CA ALA A 229 -17.58 -22.31 16.83
C ALA A 229 -18.08 -22.07 18.26
N LYS A 230 -17.75 -22.97 19.20
CA LYS A 230 -18.07 -22.80 20.61
C LYS A 230 -17.32 -21.62 21.23
N SER A 231 -16.03 -21.51 20.97
CA SER A 231 -15.20 -20.40 21.49
C SER A 231 -15.71 -19.05 20.99
N ALA A 232 -16.05 -18.94 19.70
CA ALA A 232 -16.59 -17.71 19.11
C ALA A 232 -17.88 -17.22 19.80
N ARG A 233 -18.81 -18.15 20.13
CA ARG A 233 -20.05 -17.80 20.84
C ARG A 233 -19.84 -17.36 22.28
N CYS A 234 -18.80 -17.86 22.95
CA CYS A 234 -18.49 -17.47 24.31
C CYS A 234 -17.94 -16.03 24.39
N GLU A 235 -17.16 -15.60 23.39
CA GLU A 235 -16.60 -14.24 23.35
C GLU A 235 -17.68 -13.16 23.19
N GLU A 236 -18.69 -13.40 22.36
CA GLU A 236 -19.83 -12.47 22.16
C GLU A 236 -20.62 -12.22 23.46
N ALA A 237 -20.80 -13.24 24.30
CA ALA A 237 -21.54 -13.11 25.56
C ALA A 237 -20.84 -12.20 26.59
N THR A 238 -19.50 -12.14 26.54
CA THR A 238 -18.69 -11.28 27.42
C THR A 238 -18.64 -9.82 26.96
N LEU A 239 -18.71 -9.55 25.66
CA LEU A 239 -18.68 -8.18 25.12
C LEU A 239 -20.01 -7.43 25.30
N GLY A 240 -21.13 -8.13 25.48
CA GLY A 240 -22.46 -7.54 25.67
C GLY A 240 -22.78 -7.02 27.08
N GLN A 241 -21.85 -7.09 28.04
CA GLN A 241 -22.07 -6.70 29.45
C GLN A 241 -21.25 -5.48 29.90
N GLY A 242 -20.51 -4.83 29.00
CA GLY A 242 -19.66 -3.66 29.31
C GLY A 242 -20.16 -2.36 28.71
#